data_AF-A0A7S0L228-F1
#
_entry.id   AF-A0A7S0L228-F1
#
_cell.length_a   1.000
_cell.length_b   1.000
_cell.length_c   1.000
_cell.angle_alpha   90.00
_cell.angle_beta   90.00
_cell.angle_gamma   90.00
#
_symmetry.space_group_name_H-M   'P 1'
#
loop_
_entity.id
_entity.type
_entity.pdbx_description
1 polymer ?
#
loop_
_entity_poly.entity_id
_entity_poly.type
_entity_poly.pdbx_seq_one_letter_code
_entity_poly.pdbx_strand_id
1 'polypeptide(L)'
;AAVVKCVATGKWFCNQKPPGLPASCIIYHLVRSKHNEVMLHKESPLGEINLECFLTGAKNVFQLGFVPVKEDLVVLLARDVEVHNSEYEWDLSKWAPLVQEKEFVQWLVKKPTQWEASRMRIVNVAQINRLEELWRTNPSATMDDTTVGDGELLDAEPTTVQLRYEDAYQYQNVMGPLVKLEADHDKHMKE
;
A
#
# COMPACT_ATOMS: atom_id res chain seq x y z
N ALA A 1 14.89 12.34 -3.83
CA ALA A 1 14.35 11.10 -3.25
C ALA A 1 12.83 11.16 -3.08
N ALA A 2 12.10 10.65 -4.07
CA ALA A 2 10.63 10.55 -4.05
C ALA A 2 10.14 9.10 -4.04
N VAL A 3 11.05 8.15 -3.76
CA VAL A 3 10.82 6.72 -3.82
C VAL A 3 11.21 6.04 -2.53
N VAL A 4 10.53 4.94 -2.23
CA VAL A 4 10.67 4.10 -1.04
C VAL A 4 10.63 2.65 -1.48
N LYS A 5 11.46 1.80 -0.89
CA LYS A 5 11.50 0.37 -1.16
C LYS A 5 10.63 -0.37 -0.16
N CYS A 6 9.72 -1.22 -0.63
CA CYS A 6 9.10 -2.22 0.23
C CYS A 6 10.14 -3.31 0.53
N VAL A 7 10.43 -3.56 1.81
CA VAL A 7 11.48 -4.51 2.20
C VAL A 7 11.14 -5.93 1.76
N ALA A 8 9.88 -6.34 1.96
CA ALA A 8 9.43 -7.70 1.65
C ALA A 8 9.48 -8.04 0.14
N THR A 9 9.10 -7.10 -0.73
CA THR A 9 9.09 -7.35 -2.19
C THR A 9 10.37 -6.91 -2.88
N GLY A 10 11.17 -6.06 -2.24
CA GLY A 10 12.35 -5.43 -2.83
C GLY A 10 12.04 -4.38 -3.91
N LYS A 11 10.76 -4.10 -4.19
CA LYS A 11 10.32 -3.17 -5.24
C LYS A 11 10.29 -1.72 -4.72
N TRP A 12 10.54 -0.77 -5.63
CA TRP A 12 10.52 0.66 -5.35
C TRP A 12 9.22 1.30 -5.82
N PHE A 13 8.65 2.16 -4.99
CA PHE A 13 7.41 2.87 -5.26
C PHE A 13 7.56 4.35 -4.92
N CYS A 14 6.88 5.22 -5.67
CA CYS A 14 6.91 6.66 -5.39
C CYS A 14 5.90 7.05 -4.30
N ASN A 15 6.10 8.24 -3.72
CA ASN A 15 5.16 8.85 -2.75
C ASN A 15 4.11 9.77 -3.43
N GLN A 16 3.85 9.57 -4.73
CA GLN A 16 2.81 10.31 -5.44
C GLN A 16 1.49 9.56 -5.36
N LYS A 17 0.37 10.29 -5.31
CA LYS A 17 -1.00 9.78 -5.53
C LYS A 17 -1.37 9.93 -7.00
N PRO A 18 -1.36 8.86 -7.81
CA PRO A 18 -1.85 8.91 -9.18
C PRO A 18 -3.34 9.27 -9.22
N PRO A 19 -3.83 9.92 -10.29
CA PRO A 19 -5.26 10.16 -10.47
C PRO A 19 -6.06 8.86 -10.34
N GLY A 20 -7.11 8.88 -9.52
CA GLY A 20 -7.99 7.73 -9.27
C GLY A 20 -7.52 6.75 -8.20
N LEU A 21 -6.24 6.76 -7.80
CA LEU A 21 -5.75 5.91 -6.72
C LEU A 21 -6.04 6.56 -5.35
N PRO A 22 -6.53 5.82 -4.35
CA PRO A 22 -6.92 6.41 -3.07
C PRO A 22 -5.74 6.76 -2.16
N ALA A 23 -4.52 6.36 -2.50
CA ALA A 23 -3.32 6.51 -1.69
C ALA A 23 -2.08 6.72 -2.59
N SER A 24 -0.94 7.10 -2.00
CA SER A 24 0.31 7.13 -2.76
C SER A 24 0.72 5.73 -3.21
N CYS A 25 1.52 5.59 -4.28
CA CYS A 25 1.88 4.28 -4.83
C CYS A 25 2.47 3.34 -3.76
N ILE A 26 3.39 3.82 -2.93
CA ILE A 26 3.95 3.01 -1.84
C ILE A 26 2.90 2.60 -0.80
N ILE A 27 2.06 3.53 -0.33
CA ILE A 27 1.05 3.22 0.68
C ILE A 27 0.00 2.27 0.13
N TYR A 28 -0.41 2.47 -1.13
CA TYR A 28 -1.34 1.57 -1.81
C TYR A 28 -0.78 0.15 -1.90
N HIS A 29 0.48 0.02 -2.35
CA HIS A 29 1.17 -1.27 -2.42
C HIS A 29 1.23 -1.96 -1.06
N LEU A 30 1.69 -1.25 -0.02
CA LEU A 30 1.83 -1.82 1.34
C LEU A 30 0.50 -2.34 1.87
N VAL A 31 -0.60 -1.60 1.66
CA VAL A 31 -1.95 -2.02 2.08
C VAL A 31 -2.42 -3.24 1.29
N ARG A 32 -2.26 -3.25 -0.05
CA ARG A 32 -2.69 -4.35 -0.92
C ARG A 32 -1.91 -5.64 -0.69
N SER A 33 -0.62 -5.51 -0.43
CA SER A 33 0.32 -6.63 -0.21
C SER A 33 0.49 -7.02 1.25
N LYS A 34 -0.19 -6.33 2.19
CA LYS A 34 -0.09 -6.55 3.65
C LYS A 34 1.34 -6.46 4.19
N HIS A 35 2.18 -5.66 3.54
CA HIS A 35 3.53 -5.35 4.02
C HIS A 35 3.54 -4.05 4.80
N ASN A 36 4.51 -3.91 5.70
CA ASN A 36 4.57 -2.78 6.62
C ASN A 36 5.98 -2.24 6.86
N GLU A 37 7.02 -2.84 6.26
CA GLU A 37 8.40 -2.40 6.42
C GLU A 37 8.93 -1.75 5.14
N VAL A 38 9.66 -0.64 5.30
CA VAL A 38 10.22 0.11 4.17
C VAL A 38 11.66 0.56 4.41
N MET A 39 12.36 0.78 3.29
CA MET A 39 13.70 1.33 3.25
C MET A 39 13.74 2.60 2.39
N LEU A 40 14.42 3.63 2.87
CA LEU A 40 14.66 4.86 2.14
C LEU A 40 15.79 4.69 1.11
N HIS A 41 15.76 5.50 0.05
CA HIS A 41 16.85 5.56 -0.92
C HIS A 41 18.09 6.24 -0.34
N LYS A 42 19.29 5.89 -0.80
CA LYS A 42 20.57 6.53 -0.40
C LYS A 42 20.61 8.06 -0.57
N GLU A 43 19.79 8.60 -1.48
CA GLU A 43 19.65 10.05 -1.73
C GLU A 43 18.52 10.70 -0.92
N SER A 44 17.91 9.95 0.00
CA SER A 44 16.93 10.46 0.96
C SER A 44 17.61 11.41 1.95
N PRO A 45 16.90 12.39 2.55
CA PRO A 45 17.46 13.25 3.59
C PRO A 45 18.09 12.48 4.76
N LEU A 46 17.62 11.26 5.03
CA LEU A 46 18.14 10.38 6.08
C LEU A 46 19.07 9.26 5.56
N GLY A 47 19.44 9.29 4.27
CA GLY A 47 20.23 8.23 3.64
C GLY A 47 19.46 6.92 3.47
N GLU A 48 20.21 5.84 3.19
CA GLU A 48 19.68 4.49 3.04
C GLU A 48 19.49 3.85 4.42
N ILE A 49 18.24 3.78 4.88
CA ILE A 49 17.89 3.28 6.20
C ILE A 49 16.52 2.59 6.18
N ASN A 50 16.38 1.54 6.97
CA ASN A 50 15.09 0.95 7.29
C ASN A 50 14.38 1.79 8.34
N LEU A 51 13.13 2.16 8.09
CA LEU A 51 12.38 2.93 9.08
C LEU A 51 12.02 2.04 10.27
N GLU A 52 12.46 2.44 11.46
CA GLU A 52 12.18 1.73 12.69
C GLU A 52 12.02 2.68 13.88
N CYS A 53 11.30 2.21 14.90
CA CYS A 53 11.16 2.91 16.16
C CYS A 53 12.51 2.93 16.88
N PHE A 54 12.96 4.12 17.27
CA PHE A 54 14.24 4.31 17.97
C PHE A 54 14.32 3.50 19.28
N LEU A 55 13.21 3.35 20.01
CA LEU A 55 13.21 2.64 21.28
C LEU A 55 12.98 1.12 21.15
N THR A 56 12.03 0.71 20.32
CA THR A 56 11.58 -0.69 20.29
C THR A 56 12.10 -1.48 19.11
N GLY A 57 12.69 -0.80 18.11
CA GLY A 57 13.07 -1.41 16.83
C GLY A 57 11.87 -1.86 15.99
N ALA A 58 10.63 -1.50 16.35
CA ALA A 58 9.44 -1.84 15.57
C ALA A 58 9.49 -1.18 14.18
N LYS A 59 9.17 -1.92 13.12
CA LYS A 59 9.36 -1.49 11.72
C LYS A 59 8.06 -1.20 10.96
N ASN A 60 6.91 -1.41 11.61
CA ASN A 60 5.61 -1.20 11.00
C ASN A 60 5.36 0.31 10.77
N VAL A 61 5.53 0.77 9.53
CA VAL A 61 5.39 2.19 9.17
C VAL A 61 4.02 2.79 9.48
N PHE A 62 2.97 1.97 9.59
CA PHE A 62 1.63 2.43 9.96
C PHE A 62 1.48 2.71 11.47
N GLN A 63 2.41 2.18 12.28
CA GLN A 63 2.51 2.48 13.71
C GLN A 63 3.60 3.51 14.02
N LEU A 64 4.50 3.78 13.07
CA LEU A 64 5.56 4.77 13.25
C LEU A 64 5.02 6.20 13.09
N GLY A 65 5.56 7.07 13.94
CA GLY A 65 5.44 8.51 13.83
C GLY A 65 6.74 9.17 14.21
N PHE A 66 6.71 10.50 14.26
CA PHE A 66 7.84 11.33 14.62
C PHE A 66 7.47 12.25 15.77
N VAL A 67 8.45 12.55 16.62
CA VAL A 67 8.38 13.58 17.65
C VAL A 67 9.49 14.60 17.39
N PRO A 68 9.18 15.90 17.25
CA PRO A 68 10.20 16.93 17.11
C PRO A 68 10.93 17.14 18.44
N VAL A 69 12.26 17.08 18.41
CA VAL A 69 13.13 17.30 19.58
C VAL A 69 13.76 18.70 19.54
N LYS A 70 14.15 19.18 18.35
CA LYS A 70 14.66 20.53 18.06
C LYS A 70 14.21 20.97 16.65
N GLU A 71 14.50 22.20 16.24
CA GLU A 71 14.02 22.78 14.96
C GLU A 71 14.26 21.89 13.72
N ASP A 72 15.34 21.09 13.68
CA ASP A 72 15.66 20.19 12.57
C ASP A 72 15.91 18.73 12.99
N LEU A 73 15.53 18.36 14.22
CA LEU A 73 15.76 17.00 14.74
C LEU A 73 14.44 16.34 15.13
N VAL A 74 14.15 15.22 14.48
CA VAL A 74 12.99 14.37 14.76
C VAL A 74 13.46 12.98 15.18
N VAL A 75 12.71 12.35 16.08
CA VAL A 75 12.93 10.96 16.50
C VAL A 75 11.74 10.14 16.04
N LEU A 76 12.01 8.95 15.47
CA LEU A 76 10.97 8.02 15.05
C LEU A 76 10.55 7.14 16.23
N LEU A 77 9.26 7.14 16.54
CA LEU A 77 8.68 6.37 17.64
C LEU A 77 7.41 5.65 17.18
N ALA A 78 7.21 4.42 17.65
CA ALA A 78 5.94 3.73 17.53
C ALA A 78 4.87 4.45 18.37
N ARG A 79 3.61 4.41 17.92
CA ARG A 79 2.48 5.06 18.59
C ARG A 79 2.31 4.61 20.05
N ASP A 80 2.45 3.31 20.30
CA ASP A 80 2.16 2.70 21.61
C ASP A 80 3.43 2.52 22.44
N VAL A 81 4.46 3.37 22.22
CA VAL A 81 5.70 3.27 22.98
C VAL A 81 5.52 3.85 24.38
N GLU A 82 5.84 3.05 25.39
CA GLU A 82 5.97 3.53 26.76
C GLU A 82 7.40 4.04 26.97
N VAL A 83 7.53 5.31 27.35
CA VAL A 83 8.82 5.93 27.61
C VAL A 83 9.06 5.92 29.12
N HIS A 84 9.77 4.88 29.60
CA HIS A 84 10.18 4.80 30.99
C HIS A 84 11.62 5.31 31.13
N ASN A 85 11.82 6.36 31.93
CA ASN A 85 13.14 6.81 32.37
C ASN A 85 14.11 7.15 31.21
N SER A 86 13.65 7.91 30.20
CA SER A 86 14.53 8.37 29.13
C SER A 86 15.45 9.51 29.60
N GLU A 87 16.73 9.48 29.22
CA GLU A 87 17.63 10.65 29.33
C GLU A 87 17.15 11.85 28.49
N TYR A 88 16.15 11.63 27.62
CA TYR A 88 15.59 12.62 26.71
C TYR A 88 14.15 12.99 27.12
N GLU A 89 13.92 14.19 27.64
CA GLU A 89 13.42 15.34 26.88
C GLU A 89 12.21 15.26 25.91
N TRP A 90 11.43 14.17 25.79
CA TRP A 90 10.45 14.07 24.67
C TRP A 90 9.04 14.50 25.02
N ASP A 91 8.49 15.41 24.20
CA ASP A 91 7.08 15.79 24.26
C ASP A 91 6.23 14.90 23.37
N LEU A 92 5.75 13.78 23.93
CA LEU A 92 4.92 12.81 23.21
C LEU A 92 3.59 13.38 22.72
N SER A 93 3.12 14.51 23.26
CA SER A 93 1.92 15.18 22.75
C SER A 93 2.10 15.70 21.31
N LYS A 94 3.35 15.89 20.88
CA LYS A 94 3.72 16.30 19.51
C LYS A 94 3.93 15.13 18.56
N TRP A 95 3.66 13.90 18.98
CA TRP A 95 3.74 12.75 18.09
C TRP A 95 2.78 12.91 16.91
N ALA A 96 3.31 12.71 15.70
CA ALA A 96 2.51 12.70 14.48
C ALA A 96 2.90 11.49 13.61
N PRO A 97 1.93 10.84 12.93
CA PRO A 97 2.22 9.64 12.15
C PRO A 97 3.10 9.97 10.94
N LEU A 98 3.94 9.00 10.53
CA LEU A 98 4.72 9.11 9.29
C LEU A 98 3.87 9.07 8.03
N VAL A 99 2.74 8.34 8.10
CA VAL A 99 1.74 8.27 7.04
C VAL A 99 0.60 9.23 7.37
N GLN A 100 0.44 10.27 6.56
CA GLN A 100 -0.59 11.29 6.68
C GLN A 100 -1.36 11.38 5.37
N GLU A 101 -2.68 11.47 5.44
CA GLU A 101 -3.54 11.50 4.25
C GLU A 101 -3.25 10.37 3.24
N LYS A 102 -2.85 9.18 3.70
CA LYS A 102 -2.51 8.02 2.86
C LYS A 102 -1.25 8.22 1.97
N GLU A 103 -0.31 9.04 2.42
CA GLU A 103 1.04 9.23 1.85
C GLU A 103 2.07 9.43 2.96
N PHE A 104 3.36 9.24 2.67
CA PHE A 104 4.41 9.62 3.62
C PHE A 104 4.52 11.15 3.71
N VAL A 105 4.88 11.65 4.90
CA VAL A 105 5.21 13.06 5.12
C VAL A 105 6.36 13.51 4.20
N GLN A 106 6.25 14.73 3.66
CA GLN A 106 7.10 15.19 2.56
C GLN A 106 8.56 15.46 2.96
N TRP A 107 8.81 15.75 4.24
CA TRP A 107 10.17 15.92 4.74
C TRP A 107 10.93 14.58 4.75
N LEU A 108 10.22 13.46 4.90
CA LEU A 108 10.78 12.12 4.87
C LEU A 108 10.87 11.58 3.43
N VAL A 109 9.77 11.70 2.68
CA VAL A 109 9.70 11.24 1.29
C VAL A 109 9.01 12.29 0.44
N LYS A 110 9.79 12.97 -0.41
CA LYS A 110 9.26 14.04 -1.26
C LYS A 110 8.25 13.47 -2.26
N LYS A 111 7.34 14.32 -2.71
CA LYS A 111 6.58 14.04 -3.94
C LYS A 111 7.48 14.33 -5.14
N PRO A 112 7.32 13.60 -6.25
CA PRO A 112 7.87 14.00 -7.53
C PRO A 112 7.38 15.40 -7.91
N THR A 113 8.25 16.19 -8.51
CA THR A 113 7.90 17.49 -9.10
C THR A 113 6.95 17.30 -10.28
N GLN A 114 6.25 18.37 -10.70
CA GLN A 114 5.36 18.30 -11.85
C GLN A 114 6.08 17.85 -13.14
N TRP A 115 7.33 18.27 -13.31
CA TRP A 115 8.18 17.86 -14.43
C TRP A 115 8.54 16.36 -14.38
N GLU A 116 8.84 15.82 -13.19
CA GLU A 116 9.08 14.39 -13.04
C GLU A 116 7.80 13.59 -13.28
N ALA A 117 6.68 14.06 -12.72
CA ALA A 117 5.36 13.44 -12.86
C ALA A 117 4.89 13.38 -14.32
N SER A 118 5.15 14.41 -15.13
CA SER A 118 4.76 14.43 -16.56
C SER A 118 5.52 13.41 -17.41
N ARG A 119 6.68 12.95 -16.93
CA ARG A 119 7.51 11.92 -17.58
C ARG A 119 7.26 10.51 -17.05
N MET A 120 6.42 10.37 -16.03
CA MET A 120 6.05 9.05 -15.53
C MET A 120 5.14 8.34 -16.52
N ARG A 121 5.25 7.01 -16.58
CA ARG A 121 4.29 6.17 -17.31
C ARG A 121 2.89 6.48 -16.76
N ILE A 122 1.96 6.83 -17.65
CA ILE A 122 0.55 6.93 -17.28
C ILE A 122 0.06 5.51 -17.02
N VAL A 123 -0.48 5.30 -15.82
CA VAL A 123 -1.03 4.02 -15.38
C VAL A 123 -2.47 4.20 -14.97
N ASN A 124 -3.36 3.36 -15.52
CA ASN A 124 -4.74 3.29 -15.07
C ASN A 124 -4.82 2.49 -13.75
N VAL A 125 -5.73 2.88 -12.86
CA VAL A 125 -6.08 2.17 -11.62
C VAL A 125 -6.36 0.69 -11.86
N ALA A 126 -7.07 0.33 -12.94
CA ALA A 126 -7.34 -1.06 -13.28
C ALA A 126 -6.06 -1.87 -13.53
N GLN A 127 -5.06 -1.27 -14.21
CA GLN A 127 -3.77 -1.91 -14.46
C GLN A 127 -2.97 -2.05 -13.17
N ILE A 128 -3.00 -1.04 -12.29
CA ILE A 128 -2.34 -1.11 -10.97
C ILE A 128 -2.94 -2.26 -10.14
N ASN A 129 -4.26 -2.36 -10.09
CA ASN A 129 -4.95 -3.42 -9.34
C ASN A 129 -4.59 -4.81 -9.88
N ARG A 130 -4.61 -4.96 -11.20
CA ARG A 130 -4.23 -6.20 -11.86
C ARG A 130 -2.78 -6.57 -11.59
N LEU A 131 -1.87 -5.60 -11.61
CA LEU A 131 -0.46 -5.85 -11.34
C LEU A 131 -0.22 -6.28 -9.88
N GLU A 132 -0.88 -5.63 -8.92
CA GLU A 132 -0.84 -6.05 -7.51
C GLU A 132 -1.36 -7.48 -7.32
N GLU A 133 -2.41 -7.87 -8.08
CA GLU A 133 -2.91 -9.25 -8.06
C GLU A 133 -1.92 -10.24 -8.68
N LEU A 134 -1.36 -9.89 -9.85
CA LEU A 134 -0.35 -10.71 -10.52
C LEU A 134 0.88 -10.93 -9.64
N TRP A 135 1.32 -9.94 -8.87
CA TRP A 135 2.48 -10.08 -8.00
C TRP A 135 2.31 -11.08 -6.85
N ARG A 136 1.08 -11.49 -6.52
CA ARG A 136 0.83 -12.55 -5.53
C ARG A 136 1.30 -13.92 -6.01
N THR A 137 1.22 -14.18 -7.32
CA THR A 137 1.57 -15.47 -7.93
C THR A 137 2.81 -15.39 -8.81
N ASN A 138 3.07 -14.23 -9.41
CA ASN A 138 4.21 -13.94 -10.27
C ASN A 138 4.88 -12.61 -9.86
N PRO A 139 5.82 -12.63 -8.89
CA PRO A 139 6.51 -11.42 -8.45
C PRO A 139 7.31 -10.70 -9.54
N SER A 140 7.65 -11.38 -10.65
CA SER A 140 8.35 -10.78 -11.80
C SER A 140 7.43 -10.10 -12.82
N ALA A 141 6.11 -10.16 -12.65
CA ALA A 141 5.17 -9.52 -13.56
C ALA A 141 5.44 -8.01 -13.70
N THR A 142 5.18 -7.51 -14.89
CA THR A 142 5.39 -6.13 -15.31
C THR A 142 4.08 -5.50 -15.74
N MET A 143 4.09 -4.19 -15.96
CA MET A 143 2.93 -3.47 -16.47
C MET A 143 2.44 -3.99 -17.83
N ASP A 144 3.30 -4.63 -18.62
CA ASP A 144 2.93 -5.13 -19.94
C ASP A 144 2.15 -6.46 -19.84
N ASP A 145 2.29 -7.18 -18.73
CA ASP A 145 1.48 -8.37 -18.43
C ASP A 145 0.04 -8.01 -18.01
N THR A 146 -0.23 -6.72 -17.76
CA THR A 146 -1.58 -6.26 -17.42
C THR A 146 -2.48 -6.06 -18.64
N THR A 147 -1.92 -5.97 -19.85
CA THR A 147 -2.66 -5.69 -21.10
C THR A 147 -3.08 -6.95 -21.84
N VAL A 148 -2.40 -8.09 -21.63
CA VAL A 148 -2.72 -9.39 -22.26
C VAL A 148 -4.06 -9.96 -21.77
N GLY A 149 -4.58 -9.36 -20.71
CA GLY A 149 -5.68 -9.86 -19.92
C GLY A 149 -7.10 -9.62 -20.39
N ASP A 150 -7.30 -8.85 -21.44
CA ASP A 150 -8.64 -8.60 -21.98
C ASP A 150 -9.18 -9.83 -22.76
N GLY A 151 -8.35 -10.85 -22.99
CA GLY A 151 -8.71 -12.04 -23.79
C GLY A 151 -8.85 -13.38 -23.06
N GLU A 152 -8.47 -13.49 -21.78
CA GLU A 152 -8.42 -14.79 -21.07
C GLU A 152 -9.28 -14.88 -19.80
N LEU A 153 -10.03 -13.84 -19.45
CA LEU A 153 -11.19 -14.00 -18.57
C LEU A 153 -12.38 -14.44 -19.41
N LEU A 154 -12.40 -15.74 -19.75
CA LEU A 154 -13.66 -16.45 -19.98
C LEU A 154 -14.43 -16.57 -18.64
N ASP A 155 -14.64 -15.46 -17.95
CA ASP A 155 -15.71 -15.35 -16.97
C ASP A 155 -16.95 -15.05 -17.81
N ALA A 156 -17.73 -16.09 -18.12
CA ALA A 156 -19.12 -15.86 -18.46
C ALA A 156 -19.71 -15.02 -17.33
N GLU A 157 -20.08 -13.77 -17.62
CA GLU A 157 -20.69 -12.90 -16.62
C GLU A 157 -21.79 -13.69 -15.89
N PRO A 158 -21.76 -13.76 -14.55
CA PRO A 158 -22.71 -14.57 -13.82
C PRO A 158 -24.13 -14.10 -14.15
N THR A 159 -25.04 -15.06 -14.28
CA THR A 159 -26.44 -14.75 -14.60
C THR A 159 -27.01 -13.80 -13.55
N THR A 160 -27.72 -12.77 -14.01
CA THR A 160 -28.32 -11.77 -13.12
C THR A 160 -29.38 -12.40 -12.21
N VAL A 161 -29.45 -11.90 -10.97
CA VAL A 161 -30.44 -12.36 -10.00
C VAL A 161 -31.86 -12.01 -10.46
N GLN A 162 -32.79 -12.93 -10.24
CA GLN A 162 -34.19 -12.79 -10.64
C GLN A 162 -35.11 -12.64 -9.42
N LEU A 163 -36.26 -12.00 -9.61
CA LEU A 163 -37.30 -11.86 -8.58
C LEU A 163 -38.03 -13.18 -8.28
N ARG A 164 -38.09 -14.10 -9.25
CA ARG A 164 -38.74 -15.41 -9.14
C ARG A 164 -37.87 -16.45 -9.83
N TYR A 165 -37.83 -17.64 -9.28
CA TYR A 165 -37.11 -18.79 -9.82
C TYR A 165 -38.11 -19.92 -10.07
N GLU A 166 -37.87 -20.69 -11.12
CA GLU A 166 -38.67 -21.85 -11.51
C GLU A 166 -38.60 -22.95 -10.46
N ASP A 167 -37.41 -23.22 -9.94
CA ASP A 167 -37.16 -24.18 -8.87
C ASP A 167 -35.90 -23.85 -8.05
N ALA A 168 -35.60 -24.71 -7.07
CA ALA A 168 -34.43 -24.57 -6.22
C ALA A 168 -33.10 -24.80 -6.97
N TYR A 169 -33.10 -25.56 -8.06
CA TYR A 169 -31.90 -25.81 -8.86
C TYR A 169 -31.51 -24.57 -9.66
N GLN A 170 -32.49 -23.89 -10.26
CA GLN A 170 -32.27 -22.61 -10.92
C GLN A 170 -31.74 -21.56 -9.94
N TYR A 171 -32.31 -21.49 -8.72
CA TYR A 171 -31.80 -20.62 -7.68
C TYR A 171 -30.33 -20.93 -7.32
N GLN A 172 -29.99 -22.21 -7.12
CA GLN A 172 -28.63 -22.63 -6.81
C GLN A 172 -27.65 -22.30 -7.95
N ASN A 173 -28.05 -22.49 -9.21
CA ASN A 173 -27.20 -22.23 -10.37
C ASN A 173 -26.93 -20.73 -10.58
N VAL A 174 -27.87 -19.85 -10.19
CA VAL A 174 -27.68 -18.39 -10.24
C VAL A 174 -26.89 -17.89 -9.02
N MET A 175 -27.25 -18.31 -7.81
CA MET A 175 -26.63 -17.81 -6.58
C MET A 175 -25.28 -18.46 -6.26
N GLY A 176 -25.09 -19.73 -6.61
CA GLY A 176 -23.87 -20.48 -6.30
C GLY A 176 -22.59 -19.83 -6.85
N PRO A 177 -22.54 -19.43 -8.13
CA PRO A 177 -21.41 -18.70 -8.69
C PRO A 177 -21.15 -17.36 -7.98
N LEU A 178 -22.20 -16.61 -7.62
CA LEU A 178 -22.06 -15.34 -6.90
C LEU A 178 -21.48 -15.54 -5.50
N VAL A 179 -21.96 -16.53 -4.75
CA VAL A 179 -21.42 -16.89 -3.44
C VAL A 179 -19.96 -17.33 -3.57
N LYS A 180 -19.63 -18.10 -4.61
CA LYS A 180 -18.25 -18.52 -4.86
C LYS A 180 -17.35 -17.33 -5.17
N LEU A 181 -17.78 -16.41 -6.03
CA LEU A 181 -17.02 -15.18 -6.35
C LEU A 181 -16.75 -14.35 -5.09
N GLU A 182 -17.75 -14.18 -4.23
CA GLU A 182 -17.59 -13.48 -2.96
C GLU A 182 -16.67 -14.23 -2.00
N ALA A 183 -16.81 -15.55 -1.87
CA ALA A 183 -15.96 -16.37 -1.00
C ALA A 183 -14.50 -16.37 -1.48
N ASP A 184 -14.29 -16.47 -2.79
CA ASP A 184 -12.96 -16.36 -3.39
C ASP A 184 -12.41 -14.96 -3.13
N HIS A 185 -13.18 -13.89 -3.33
CA HIS A 185 -12.76 -12.51 -3.03
C HIS A 185 -12.37 -12.31 -1.55
N ASP A 186 -13.22 -12.77 -0.61
CA ASP A 186 -12.98 -12.67 0.83
C ASP A 186 -11.73 -13.44 1.25
N LYS A 187 -11.52 -14.64 0.70
CA LYS A 187 -10.29 -15.42 0.91
C LYS A 187 -9.05 -14.65 0.45
N HIS A 188 -9.08 -14.10 -0.77
CA HIS A 188 -8.00 -13.28 -1.33
C HIS A 188 -7.76 -11.97 -0.57
N MET A 189 -8.74 -11.46 0.18
CA MET A 189 -8.60 -10.28 1.02
C MET A 189 -8.07 -10.59 2.42
N LYS A 190 -8.35 -11.78 2.96
CA LYS A 190 -7.95 -12.18 4.32
C LYS A 190 -6.60 -12.90 4.41
N GLU A 191 -6.20 -13.65 3.38
CA GLU A 191 -4.85 -14.23 3.23
C GLU A 191 -3.82 -13.17 2.81
#